data_AF-A0A8J8K6G1-F1
#
_entry.id   AF-A0A8J8K6G1-F1
#
_cell.length_a   1.000
_cell.length_b   1.000
_cell.length_c   1.000
_cell.angle_alpha   90.00
_cell.angle_beta   90.00
_cell.angle_gamma   90.00
#
_symmetry.space_group_name_H-M   'P 1'
#
loop_
_entity.id
_entity.type
_entity.pdbx_description
1 polymer ?
#
loop_
_entity_poly.entity_id
_entity_poly.type
_entity_poly.pdbx_seq_one_letter_code
_entity_poly.pdbx_strand_id
1 'polypeptide(L)'
;MNTQTIEDSQELPLVTFNSLYSLLREEKKTKVLMKLPEKFYPGFQNFIEEKQTEALKHTQNKENSKAMKEQKIIMGSQNLINELLSLRLSKISTLAVKTTIFDEEEFSTKNLMEDEKNFYEEVLKLSKKAKQLI
;
A
#
# COMPACT_ATOMS: atom_id res chain seq x y z
N MET A 1 12.21 -35.98 20.25
CA MET A 1 11.38 -35.45 19.14
C MET A 1 11.64 -33.95 19.07
N ASN A 2 12.49 -33.51 18.13
CA ASN A 2 12.74 -32.10 17.89
C ASN A 2 11.67 -31.59 16.91
N THR A 3 10.74 -30.80 17.42
CA THR A 3 9.85 -29.96 16.61
C THR A 3 10.67 -28.82 16.02
N GLN A 4 11.11 -28.99 14.78
CA GLN A 4 11.49 -27.87 13.93
C GLN A 4 10.21 -27.09 13.60
N THR A 5 10.09 -25.91 14.19
CA THR A 5 9.24 -24.84 13.68
C THR A 5 9.74 -24.51 12.28
N ILE A 6 8.99 -24.93 11.26
CA ILE A 6 9.16 -24.43 9.90
C ILE A 6 8.68 -22.98 9.95
N GLU A 7 9.62 -22.05 10.08
CA GLU A 7 9.34 -20.64 9.79
C GLU A 7 8.92 -20.57 8.34
N ASP A 8 7.63 -20.27 8.12
CA ASP A 8 7.04 -20.00 6.82
C ASP A 8 7.91 -18.99 6.08
N SER A 9 8.74 -19.46 5.13
CA SER A 9 9.43 -18.62 4.15
C SER A 9 8.39 -18.12 3.14
N GLN A 10 7.44 -17.33 3.61
CA GLN A 10 6.41 -16.74 2.78
C GLN A 10 7.08 -15.68 1.90
N GLU A 11 7.33 -16.07 0.65
CA GLU A 11 7.89 -15.27 -0.44
C GLU A 11 7.19 -13.91 -0.55
N LEU A 12 7.98 -12.85 -0.70
CA LEU A 12 7.44 -11.51 -0.91
C LEU A 12 6.79 -11.42 -2.29
N PRO A 13 5.67 -10.68 -2.43
CA PRO A 13 5.06 -10.50 -3.74
C PRO A 13 6.01 -9.75 -4.66
N LEU A 14 6.08 -10.18 -5.92
CA LEU A 14 6.84 -9.47 -6.95
C LEU A 14 6.18 -8.10 -7.24
N VAL A 15 6.80 -7.03 -6.75
CA VAL A 15 6.41 -5.66 -7.05
C VAL A 15 7.29 -5.12 -8.18
N THR A 16 6.66 -4.50 -9.17
CA THR A 16 7.34 -3.85 -10.30
C THR A 16 6.70 -2.49 -10.58
N PHE A 17 7.38 -1.62 -11.30
CA PHE A 17 6.80 -0.34 -11.74
C PHE A 17 5.45 -0.53 -12.47
N ASN A 18 5.38 -1.52 -13.35
CA ASN A 18 4.16 -1.80 -14.13
C ASN A 18 3.03 -2.38 -13.26
N SER A 19 3.36 -3.21 -12.26
CA SER A 19 2.33 -3.70 -11.33
C SER A 19 1.80 -2.57 -10.45
N LEU A 20 2.65 -1.66 -9.96
CA LEU A 20 2.21 -0.45 -9.24
C LEU A 20 1.27 0.42 -10.08
N TYR A 21 1.63 0.68 -11.34
CA TYR A 21 0.77 1.44 -12.26
C TYR A 21 -0.59 0.75 -12.47
N SER A 22 -0.59 -0.58 -12.60
CA SER A 22 -1.81 -1.37 -12.78
C SER A 22 -2.71 -1.32 -11.55
N LEU A 23 -2.13 -1.48 -10.35
CA LEU A 23 -2.84 -1.37 -9.07
C LEU A 23 -3.45 0.02 -8.89
N LEU A 24 -2.70 1.08 -9.17
CA LEU A 24 -3.21 2.45 -9.10
C LEU A 24 -4.35 2.69 -10.08
N ARG A 25 -4.20 2.23 -11.33
CA ARG A 25 -5.24 2.38 -12.35
C ARG A 25 -6.53 1.67 -11.93
N GLU A 26 -6.42 0.50 -11.33
CA GLU A 26 -7.57 -0.25 -10.88
C GLU A 26 -8.23 0.40 -9.66
N GLU A 27 -7.44 0.83 -8.68
CA GLU A 27 -7.93 1.60 -7.53
C GLU A 27 -8.67 2.87 -7.97
N LYS A 28 -8.22 3.57 -9.02
CA LYS A 28 -8.94 4.74 -9.56
C LYS A 28 -10.30 4.41 -10.17
N LYS A 29 -10.45 3.23 -10.79
CA LYS A 29 -11.68 2.84 -11.49
C LYS A 29 -12.75 2.32 -10.54
N THR A 30 -12.35 1.61 -9.49
CA THR A 30 -13.29 0.97 -8.59
C THR A 30 -13.80 1.96 -7.54
N LYS A 31 -15.11 1.99 -7.31
CA LYS A 31 -15.67 2.75 -6.16
C LYS A 31 -15.33 2.08 -4.83
N VAL A 32 -15.20 0.76 -4.84
CA VAL A 32 -14.88 -0.06 -3.68
C VAL A 32 -13.36 -0.20 -3.55
N LEU A 33 -12.89 -0.34 -2.31
CA LEU A 33 -11.49 -0.57 -2.01
C LEU A 33 -11.02 -1.91 -2.59
N MET A 34 -9.97 -1.88 -3.41
CA MET A 34 -9.40 -3.08 -4.01
C MET A 34 -8.60 -3.89 -2.96
N LYS A 35 -8.51 -5.21 -3.12
CA LYS A 35 -7.59 -6.03 -2.31
C LYS A 35 -6.16 -5.88 -2.85
N LEU A 36 -5.21 -5.53 -1.99
CA LEU A 36 -3.78 -5.58 -2.31
C LEU A 36 -3.21 -6.99 -2.09
N PRO A 37 -2.12 -7.36 -2.79
CA PRO A 37 -1.39 -8.59 -2.50
C PRO A 37 -0.97 -8.65 -1.03
N GLU A 38 -0.93 -9.86 -0.46
CA GLU A 38 -0.37 -10.05 0.88
C GLU A 38 1.10 -9.61 0.90
N LYS A 39 1.51 -8.98 2.00
CA LYS A 39 2.87 -8.39 2.15
C LYS A 39 3.25 -7.38 1.05
N PHE A 40 2.27 -6.69 0.46
CA PHE A 40 2.53 -5.68 -0.56
C PHE A 40 3.51 -4.58 -0.11
N TYR A 41 3.35 -4.01 1.09
CA TYR A 41 4.26 -2.95 1.57
C TYR A 41 5.71 -3.46 1.77
N PRO A 42 5.95 -4.61 2.44
CA PRO A 42 7.27 -5.23 2.45
C PRO A 42 7.83 -5.50 1.04
N GLY A 43 7.02 -6.02 0.12
CA GLY A 43 7.44 -6.26 -1.26
C GLY A 43 7.82 -4.98 -2.02
N PHE A 44 7.08 -3.89 -1.79
CA PHE A 44 7.39 -2.58 -2.35
C PHE A 44 8.69 -2.02 -1.77
N GLN A 45 8.90 -2.13 -0.46
CA GLN A 45 10.13 -1.70 0.18
C GLN A 45 11.34 -2.44 -0.40
N ASN A 46 11.26 -3.77 -0.51
CA ASN A 46 12.31 -4.58 -1.13
C ASN A 46 12.58 -4.15 -2.58
N PHE A 47 11.54 -3.93 -3.38
CA PHE A 47 11.69 -3.42 -4.75
C PHE A 47 12.45 -2.08 -4.81
N ILE A 48 12.17 -1.15 -3.89
CA ILE A 48 12.88 0.14 -3.83
C ILE A 48 14.35 -0.06 -3.43
N GLU A 49 14.63 -0.91 -2.44
CA GLU A 49 15.99 -1.22 -1.97
C GLU A 49 16.83 -1.89 -3.08
N GLU A 50 16.24 -2.82 -3.84
CA GLU A 50 16.88 -3.42 -5.01
C GLU A 50 17.26 -2.36 -6.05
N LYS A 51 16.32 -1.46 -6.38
CA LYS A 51 16.55 -0.39 -7.35
C LYS A 51 17.60 0.62 -6.89
N GLN A 52 17.61 0.95 -5.60
CA GLN A 52 18.66 1.79 -5.00
C GLN A 52 20.03 1.12 -5.09
N THR A 53 20.09 -0.18 -4.80
CA THR A 53 21.32 -0.97 -4.90
C THR A 53 21.84 -1.01 -6.34
N GLU A 54 20.98 -1.22 -7.33
CA GLU A 54 21.34 -1.17 -8.76
C GLU A 54 21.84 0.22 -9.18
N ALA A 55 21.16 1.29 -8.77
CA ALA A 55 21.57 2.65 -9.07
C ALA A 55 22.98 2.96 -8.52
N LEU A 56 23.28 2.49 -7.30
CA LEU A 56 24.61 2.64 -6.68
C LEU A 56 25.68 1.86 -7.46
N LYS A 57 25.40 0.61 -7.85
CA LYS A 57 26.32 -0.21 -8.67
C LYS A 57 26.63 0.48 -10.00
N HIS A 58 25.63 0.99 -10.71
CA HIS A 58 25.84 1.71 -11.97
C HIS A 58 26.64 3.00 -11.79
N THR A 59 26.44 3.71 -10.68
CA THR A 59 27.20 4.92 -10.35
C THR A 59 28.69 4.59 -10.11
N GLN A 60 28.98 3.53 -9.36
CA GLN A 60 30.35 3.07 -9.12
C GLN A 60 31.05 2.63 -10.42
N ASN A 61 30.30 2.02 -11.34
CA ASN A 61 30.77 1.61 -12.65
C ASN A 61 30.85 2.75 -13.68
N LYS A 62 30.58 4.01 -13.30
CA LYS A 62 30.52 5.19 -14.19
C LYS A 62 29.48 5.08 -15.30
N GLU A 63 28.46 4.25 -15.12
CA GLU A 63 27.35 4.05 -16.06
C GLU A 63 26.20 5.03 -15.78
N ASN A 64 26.49 6.34 -15.85
CA ASN A 64 25.57 7.40 -15.41
C ASN A 64 24.16 7.33 -16.02
N SER A 65 24.04 6.94 -17.30
CA SER A 65 22.74 6.79 -17.96
C SER A 65 21.88 5.69 -17.32
N LYS A 66 22.48 4.56 -16.94
CA LYS A 66 21.78 3.46 -16.26
C LYS A 66 21.40 3.85 -14.83
N ALA A 67 22.33 4.49 -14.09
CA ALA A 67 22.04 4.99 -12.75
C ALA A 67 20.87 5.99 -12.74
N MET A 68 20.85 6.94 -13.68
CA MET A 68 19.73 7.88 -13.84
C MET A 68 18.41 7.18 -14.19
N LYS A 69 18.45 6.11 -14.98
CA LYS A 69 17.26 5.32 -15.31
C LYS A 69 16.67 4.65 -14.06
N GLU A 70 17.50 4.02 -13.23
CA GLU A 70 17.04 3.41 -11.98
C GLU A 70 16.50 4.47 -11.00
N GLN A 71 17.16 5.63 -10.88
CA GLN A 71 16.64 6.75 -10.07
C GLN A 71 15.25 7.23 -10.54
N LYS A 72 15.03 7.34 -11.85
CA LYS A 72 13.71 7.68 -12.40
C LYS A 72 12.66 6.63 -12.05
N ILE A 73 13.01 5.35 -12.07
CA ILE A 73 12.12 4.26 -11.68
C ILE A 73 11.77 4.39 -10.19
N ILE A 74 12.75 4.63 -9.32
CA ILE A 74 12.53 4.83 -7.88
C ILE A 74 11.56 5.98 -7.63
N MET A 75 11.86 7.17 -8.18
CA MET A 75 11.03 8.36 -8.00
C MET A 75 9.61 8.14 -8.55
N GLY A 76 9.50 7.53 -9.73
CA GLY A 76 8.21 7.23 -10.34
C GLY A 76 7.39 6.25 -9.48
N SER A 77 8.01 5.18 -8.98
CA SER A 77 7.37 4.20 -8.09
C SER A 77 6.93 4.82 -6.76
N GLN A 78 7.74 5.71 -6.17
CA GLN A 78 7.40 6.46 -4.96
C GLN A 78 6.19 7.37 -5.17
N ASN A 79 6.11 8.05 -6.33
CA ASN A 79 4.94 8.85 -6.66
C ASN A 79 3.68 7.99 -6.83
N LEU A 80 3.79 6.85 -7.52
CA LEU A 80 2.68 5.92 -7.73
C LEU A 80 2.15 5.35 -6.41
N ILE A 81 3.03 4.93 -5.49
CA ILE A 81 2.60 4.40 -4.19
C ILE A 81 1.94 5.47 -3.33
N ASN A 82 2.47 6.69 -3.32
CA ASN A 82 1.90 7.79 -2.55
C ASN A 82 0.49 8.15 -3.05
N GLU A 83 0.31 8.15 -4.37
CA GLU A 83 -1.01 8.37 -4.96
C GLU A 83 -1.98 7.22 -4.64
N LEU A 84 -1.51 5.97 -4.72
CA LEU A 84 -2.31 4.79 -4.35
C LEU A 84 -2.75 4.86 -2.88
N LEU A 85 -1.81 5.15 -1.98
CA LEU A 85 -2.08 5.30 -0.55
C LEU A 85 -3.10 6.41 -0.28
N SER A 86 -2.92 7.58 -0.89
CA SER A 86 -3.85 8.71 -0.72
C SER A 86 -5.27 8.34 -1.15
N LEU A 87 -5.42 7.69 -2.31
CA LEU A 87 -6.73 7.24 -2.79
C LEU A 87 -7.37 6.22 -1.86
N ARG A 88 -6.58 5.24 -1.40
CA ARG A 88 -7.07 4.20 -0.47
C ARG A 88 -7.51 4.80 0.85
N LEU A 89 -6.68 5.63 1.48
CA LEU A 89 -7.01 6.31 2.74
C LEU A 89 -8.26 7.20 2.60
N SER A 90 -8.41 7.90 1.47
CA SER A 90 -9.62 8.70 1.20
C SER A 90 -10.88 7.84 1.15
N LYS A 91 -10.84 6.68 0.47
CA LYS A 91 -11.96 5.73 0.44
C LYS A 91 -12.25 5.16 1.81
N ILE A 92 -11.21 4.76 2.56
CA ILE A 92 -11.34 4.20 3.91
C ILE A 92 -12.00 5.22 4.85
N SER A 93 -11.54 6.48 4.84
CA SER A 93 -12.15 7.54 5.63
C SER A 93 -13.61 7.77 5.26
N THR A 94 -13.92 7.81 3.96
CA THR A 94 -15.30 7.98 3.48
C THR A 94 -16.19 6.84 3.97
N LEU A 95 -15.70 5.60 3.92
CA LEU A 95 -16.43 4.44 4.41
C LEU A 95 -16.68 4.52 5.92
N ALA A 96 -15.65 4.80 6.72
CA ALA A 96 -15.78 4.92 8.17
C ALA A 96 -16.80 5.99 8.59
N VAL A 97 -16.78 7.16 7.93
CA VAL A 97 -17.74 8.23 8.17
C VAL A 97 -19.15 7.80 7.77
N LYS A 98 -19.31 7.12 6.64
CA LYS A 98 -20.65 6.67 6.19
C LYS A 98 -21.28 5.65 7.12
N THR A 99 -20.52 4.64 7.51
CA THR A 99 -20.94 3.61 8.49
C THR A 99 -21.43 4.24 9.79
N THR A 100 -20.83 5.36 10.22
CA THR A 100 -21.19 6.01 11.48
C THR A 100 -22.31 7.03 11.36
N ILE A 101 -22.28 7.90 10.36
CA ILE A 101 -23.24 9.00 10.22
C ILE A 101 -24.58 8.50 9.66
N PHE A 102 -24.55 7.64 8.64
CA PHE A 102 -25.76 7.20 7.94
C PHE A 102 -26.27 5.83 8.43
N ASP A 103 -25.64 5.27 9.48
CA ASP A 103 -25.97 3.95 10.03
C ASP A 103 -26.03 2.86 8.94
N GLU A 104 -25.15 2.98 7.92
CA GLU A 104 -24.97 1.96 6.88
C GLU A 104 -24.41 0.67 7.50
N GLU A 105 -24.75 -0.49 6.91
CA GLU A 105 -24.23 -1.79 7.34
C GLU A 105 -22.69 -1.79 7.42
N GLU A 106 -22.18 -2.55 8.38
CA GLU A 106 -20.75 -2.60 8.68
C GLU A 106 -19.93 -3.01 7.45
N PHE A 107 -19.00 -2.12 7.05
CA PHE A 107 -18.14 -2.36 5.90
C PHE A 107 -17.20 -3.56 6.15
N SER A 108 -17.10 -4.44 5.15
CA SER A 108 -16.17 -5.58 5.19
C SER A 108 -14.71 -5.11 5.14
N THR A 109 -13.99 -5.26 6.26
CA THR A 109 -12.57 -4.92 6.40
C THR A 109 -11.60 -5.90 5.69
N LYS A 110 -12.13 -6.88 4.94
CA LYS A 110 -11.35 -7.95 4.30
C LYS A 110 -10.30 -7.47 3.28
N ASN A 111 -10.50 -6.29 2.71
CA ASN A 111 -9.61 -5.70 1.70
C ASN A 111 -8.64 -4.66 2.30
N LEU A 112 -8.69 -4.45 3.62
CA LEU A 112 -7.78 -3.57 4.34
C LEU A 112 -6.52 -4.33 4.73
N MET A 113 -5.39 -3.67 4.51
CA MET A 113 -4.13 -4.05 5.16
C MET A 113 -4.19 -3.74 6.65
N GLU A 114 -3.31 -4.32 7.46
CA GLU A 114 -3.38 -4.16 8.92
C GLU A 114 -3.33 -2.70 9.37
N ASP A 115 -2.37 -1.91 8.86
CA ASP A 115 -2.29 -0.48 9.17
C ASP A 115 -3.51 0.31 8.68
N GLU A 116 -4.13 -0.13 7.59
CA GLU A 116 -5.35 0.47 7.05
C GLU A 116 -6.58 0.16 7.92
N LYS A 117 -6.61 -1.01 8.58
CA LYS A 117 -7.64 -1.34 9.59
C LYS A 117 -7.49 -0.45 10.81
N ASN A 118 -6.27 -0.28 11.31
CA ASN A 118 -6.00 0.61 12.44
C ASN A 118 -6.46 2.04 12.10
N PHE A 119 -6.12 2.54 10.92
CA PHE A 119 -6.59 3.83 10.44
C PHE A 119 -8.12 3.91 10.34
N TYR A 120 -8.79 2.89 9.77
CA TYR A 120 -10.25 2.82 9.69
C TYR A 120 -10.91 2.90 11.06
N GLU A 121 -10.43 2.13 12.04
CA GLU A 121 -10.97 2.10 13.41
C GLU A 121 -10.81 3.45 14.12
N GLU A 122 -9.68 4.13 13.91
CA GLU A 122 -9.47 5.47 14.45
C GLU A 122 -10.45 6.50 13.86
N VAL A 123 -10.63 6.50 12.54
CA VAL A 123 -11.60 7.39 11.88
C VAL A 123 -13.01 7.07 12.34
N LEU A 124 -13.36 5.78 12.48
CA LEU A 124 -14.66 5.33 12.96
C LEU A 124 -14.93 5.85 14.38
N LYS A 125 -13.94 5.73 15.28
CA LYS A 125 -14.02 6.21 16.66
C LYS A 125 -14.21 7.72 16.72
N LEU A 126 -13.46 8.49 15.93
CA LEU A 126 -13.59 9.94 15.87
C LEU A 126 -14.95 10.36 15.30
N SER A 127 -15.43 9.66 14.26
CA SER A 127 -16.72 9.94 13.63
C SER A 127 -17.89 9.67 14.58
N LYS A 128 -17.85 8.59 15.38
CA LYS A 128 -18.84 8.30 16.43
C LYS A 128 -18.90 9.42 17.47
N LYS A 129 -17.74 9.92 17.92
CA LYS A 129 -17.67 11.04 18.85
C LYS A 129 -18.29 12.30 18.25
N ALA A 130 -18.00 12.60 16.99
CA ALA A 130 -18.57 13.76 16.30
C ALA A 130 -20.10 13.66 16.18
N LYS A 131 -20.64 12.48 15.85
CA LYS A 131 -22.10 12.24 15.78
C LYS A 131 -22.80 12.52 17.10
N GLN A 132 -22.17 12.19 18.24
CA GLN A 132 -22.76 12.43 19.58
C GLN A 132 -22.83 13.92 19.97
N LEU A 133 -22.15 14.81 19.25
CA LEU A 133 -22.20 16.25 19.51
C LEU A 133 -23.35 16.96 18.79
N ILE A 134 -24.03 16.28 17.88
CA ILE A 134 -25.14 16.79 17.05
C ILE A 134 -26.42 16.08 17.50
#